data_AF-A0A218ZDW9-F1
#
_entry.id   AF-A0A218ZDW9-F1
#
_cell.length_a   1.000
_cell.length_b   1.000
_cell.length_c   1.000
_cell.angle_alpha   90.00
_cell.angle_beta   90.00
_cell.angle_gamma   90.00
#
_symmetry.space_group_name_H-M   'P 1'
#
loop_
_entity.id
_entity.type
_entity.pdbx_description
1 polymer ?
#
loop_
_entity_poly.entity_id
_entity_poly.type
_entity_poly.pdbx_seq_one_letter_code
_entity_poly.pdbx_strand_id
1 'polypeptide(L)' 'MSREAYQVPTAVPTPGRDSFGNGLAVEGPAIFYTCGDCSAKVPLKRGDPIRCKECGHRVLYKERTKRMVQFEAR' A
#
# COMPACT_ATOMS: atom_id res chain seq x y z
N MET A 1 0.16 8.07 -34.35
CA MET A 1 0.97 7.12 -33.55
C MET A 1 0.52 7.24 -32.10
N SER A 2 -0.38 6.35 -31.68
CA SER A 2 -1.11 6.41 -30.40
C SER A 2 -0.18 6.12 -29.22
N ARG A 3 -0.09 7.05 -28.26
CA ARG A 3 0.54 6.83 -26.95
C ARG A 3 -0.35 5.88 -26.15
N GLU A 4 -0.11 4.57 -26.21
CA GLU A 4 -0.78 3.64 -25.29
C GLU A 4 -0.33 3.96 -23.86
N ALA A 5 -1.30 4.36 -23.03
CA ALA A 5 -1.09 4.69 -21.63
C ALA A 5 -0.93 3.39 -20.82
N TYR A 6 -0.06 3.42 -19.80
CA TYR A 6 0.12 2.32 -18.86
C TYR A 6 -1.24 1.87 -18.30
N GLN A 7 -1.66 0.66 -18.64
CA GLN A 7 -2.92 0.11 -18.19
C GLN A 7 -2.75 -0.49 -16.80
N VAL A 8 -3.43 0.10 -15.82
CA VAL A 8 -3.42 -0.40 -14.44
C VAL A 8 -4.07 -1.78 -14.42
N PRO A 9 -3.44 -2.81 -13.83
CA PRO A 9 -4.04 -4.15 -13.75
C PRO A 9 -5.40 -4.10 -13.04
N THR A 10 -6.48 -4.45 -13.73
CA THR A 10 -7.86 -4.38 -13.24
C THR A 10 -8.25 -5.52 -12.29
N ALA A 11 -7.39 -6.53 -12.12
CA ALA A 11 -7.62 -7.68 -11.23
C ALA A 11 -7.28 -7.40 -9.75
N VAL A 12 -7.54 -6.18 -9.28
CA VAL A 12 -7.43 -5.80 -7.87
C VAL A 12 -8.84 -5.62 -7.33
N PRO A 13 -9.25 -6.30 -6.25
CA PRO A 13 -10.38 -5.80 -5.46
C PRO A 13 -9.93 -4.45 -4.90
N THR A 14 -10.34 -3.35 -5.52
CA THR A 14 -10.05 -1.99 -5.10
C THR A 14 -10.59 -1.78 -3.68
N PRO A 15 -9.74 -1.67 -2.64
CA PRO A 15 -10.20 -1.23 -1.34
C PRO A 15 -10.01 0.29 -1.32
N GLY A 16 -11.04 1.03 -1.75
CA GLY A 16 -11.07 2.48 -1.62
C GLY A 16 -11.26 3.20 -2.94
N ARG A 17 -12.52 3.35 -3.33
CA ARG A 17 -12.97 4.53 -4.06
C ARG A 17 -14.17 5.13 -3.33
N ASP A 18 -14.03 5.38 -2.03
CA ASP A 18 -15.06 6.03 -1.24
C ASP A 18 -14.32 6.96 -0.28
N SER A 19 -14.28 8.27 -0.59
CA SER A 19 -15.26 9.23 -0.08
C SER A 19 -15.22 9.28 1.44
N PHE A 20 -14.70 10.38 1.96
CA PHE A 20 -14.73 10.75 3.37
C PHE A 20 -16.11 10.44 3.98
N GLY A 21 -16.23 9.35 4.73
CA GLY A 21 -17.53 8.94 5.27
C GLY A 21 -17.47 7.63 6.05
N ASN A 22 -17.39 7.76 7.37
CA ASN A 22 -17.86 6.82 8.39
C ASN A 22 -17.62 5.30 8.24
N GLY A 23 -16.77 4.79 9.14
CA GLY A 23 -17.33 4.07 10.29
C GLY A 23 -17.74 2.61 10.14
N LEU A 24 -17.27 1.88 9.13
CA LEU A 24 -17.32 0.40 9.15
C LEU A 24 -15.90 -0.14 9.22
N ALA A 25 -15.53 -0.64 10.40
CA ALA A 25 -14.31 -1.40 10.63
C ALA A 25 -14.38 -2.71 9.82
N VAL A 26 -14.14 -2.61 8.52
CA VAL A 26 -13.71 -3.77 7.75
C VAL A 26 -12.34 -4.10 8.30
N GLU A 27 -12.26 -5.11 9.16
CA GLU A 27 -11.04 -5.80 9.57
C GLU A 27 -10.36 -6.35 8.31
N GLY A 28 -9.78 -5.45 7.54
CA GLY A 28 -8.94 -5.79 6.42
C GLY A 28 -7.69 -6.50 6.95
N PRO A 29 -7.13 -7.44 6.18
CA PRO A 29 -5.88 -8.07 6.55
C PRO A 29 -4.80 -7.01 6.83
N ALA A 30 -3.99 -7.24 7.86
CA ALA A 30 -2.90 -6.36 8.22
C ALA A 30 -1.95 -6.21 7.02
N ILE A 31 -1.64 -4.96 6.65
CA ILE A 31 -0.74 -4.65 5.54
C ILE A 31 0.65 -4.46 6.13
N PHE A 32 1.65 -5.05 5.47
CA PHE A 32 3.05 -4.86 5.83
C PHE A 32 3.58 -3.57 5.22
N TYR A 33 4.13 -2.72 6.08
CA TYR A 33 4.86 -1.52 5.70
C TYR A 33 6.34 -1.68 6.04
N THR A 34 7.21 -0.97 5.34
CA THR A 34 8.66 -0.96 5.59
C THR A 34 9.06 0.38 6.18
N CYS A 35 9.76 0.40 7.31
CA CYS A 35 10.24 1.64 7.89
C CYS A 35 11.35 2.28 7.04
N GLY A 36 11.35 3.62 6.92
CA GLY A 36 12.35 4.34 6.13
C GLY A 36 13.77 4.24 6.68
N ASP A 37 13.94 4.19 8.01
CA ASP A 37 15.27 4.24 8.63
C ASP A 37 15.83 2.86 8.98
N CYS A 38 15.05 2.01 9.65
CA CYS A 38 15.51 0.68 10.06
C CYS A 38 15.15 -0.44 9.07
N SER A 39 14.43 -0.15 7.97
CA SER A 39 13.96 -1.12 6.97
C SER A 39 13.12 -2.29 7.53
N ALA A 40 12.68 -2.20 8.78
CA ALA A 40 11.89 -3.23 9.44
C ALA A 40 10.47 -3.32 8.87
N LYS A 41 9.92 -4.54 8.84
CA LYS A 41 8.55 -4.81 8.41
C LYS A 41 7.57 -4.59 9.57
N VAL A 42 6.70 -3.60 9.43
CA VAL A 42 5.70 -3.21 10.43
C VAL A 42 4.31 -3.60 9.91
N PRO A 43 3.63 -4.58 10.54
CA PRO A 43 2.23 -4.86 10.23
C PRO A 43 1.33 -3.77 10.84
N LEU A 44 0.53 -3.10 10.02
CA LEU A 44 -0.46 -2.11 10.47
C LEU A 44 -1.86 -2.44 9.95
N LYS A 45 -2.86 -2.27 10.82
CA LYS A 45 -4.28 -2.29 10.47
C LYS A 45 -4.79 -0.86 10.26
N ARG A 46 -6.00 -0.74 9.71
CA ARG A 46 -6.67 0.56 9.58
C ARG A 46 -6.99 1.10 10.97
N GLY A 47 -6.62 2.35 11.24
CA GLY A 47 -6.81 2.99 12.54
C GLY A 47 -5.64 2.84 13.52
N ASP A 48 -4.65 2.00 13.22
CA ASP A 48 -3.45 1.89 14.05
C ASP A 48 -2.56 3.16 13.93
N PRO A 49 -1.92 3.60 15.02
CA PRO A 49 -1.01 4.74 14.97
C PRO A 49 0.24 4.42 14.14
N ILE A 50 0.62 5.34 13.24
CA ILE A 50 1.78 5.21 12.36
C ILE A 50 3.07 5.41 13.17
N ARG A 51 3.67 4.30 13.65
CA ARG A 51 4.94 4.29 14.37
C ARG A 51 5.68 2.98 14.10
N CYS A 52 6.98 3.06 13.84
CA CYS A 52 7.84 1.88 13.83
C CYS A 52 8.10 1.41 15.27
N LYS A 53 8.00 0.09 15.50
CA LYS A 53 8.20 -0.51 16.84
C LYS A 53 9.67 -0.56 17.28
N GLU A 54 10.60 -0.51 16.34
CA GLU A 54 12.03 -0.65 16.62
C GLU A 54 12.71 0.71 16.78
N CYS A 55 12.46 1.66 15.86
CA CYS A 55 13.16 2.96 15.85
C CYS A 55 12.27 4.15 16.25
N GLY A 56 10.96 3.97 16.43
CA GLY A 56 10.03 5.05 16.80
C GLY A 56 9.73 6.08 15.70
N HIS A 57 10.35 5.97 14.52
CA HIS A 57 10.12 6.87 13.39
C HIS A 57 8.73 6.63 12.78
N ARG A 58 8.14 7.69 12.19
CA ARG A 58 6.76 7.70 11.70
C ARG A 58 6.63 7.64 10.17
N VAL A 59 7.75 7.47 9.47
CA VAL A 59 7.78 7.34 8.01
C VAL A 59 7.84 5.86 7.66
N LEU A 60 6.78 5.37 7.03
CA LEU A 60 6.64 3.99 6.59
C LEU A 60 6.26 3.95 5.11
N TYR A 61 6.91 3.10 4.33
CA TYR A 61 6.63 2.84 2.93
C TYR A 61 5.76 1.60 2.77
N LYS A 62 4.86 1.60 1.78
CA LYS A 62 4.06 0.41 1.45
C LYS A 62 4.95 -0.64 0.78
N GLU A 63 4.82 -1.90 1.17
CA GLU A 63 5.59 -2.98 0.53
C GLU A 63 5.23 -3.13 -0.95
N ARG A 64 6.24 -3.44 -1.79
CA ARG A 64 6.05 -3.73 -3.21
C ARG A 64 5.14 -4.95 -3.39
N THR A 65 4.27 -4.90 -4.38
CA THR A 65 3.43 -6.05 -4.73
C THR A 65 4.29 -7.21 -5.25
N LYS A 66 3.99 -8.45 -4.82
CA LYS A 66 4.64 -9.67 -5.35
C LYS A 66 4.18 -10.06 -6.76
N ARG A 67 3.20 -9.35 -7.32
CA ARG A 67 2.67 -9.59 -8.67
C ARG A 67 3.67 -9.07 -9.70
N MET A 68 3.90 -9.85 -10.76
CA MET A 68 4.72 -9.43 -11.89
C MET A 68 4.04 -8.26 -12.61
N VAL A 69 4.83 -7.26 -12.98
CA VAL A 69 4.39 -6.12 -13.79
C VAL A 69 5.24 -6.10 -15.05
N GLN A 70 4.59 -6.07 -16.22
CA GLN A 70 5.25 -6.02 -17.52
C GLN A 70 5.32 -4.58 -18.01
N PHE A 71 6.49 -4.17 -18.48
CA PHE A 71 6.74 -2.85 -19.05
C PHE A 71 7.31 -3.00 -20.46
N GLU A 72 6.97 -2.06 -21.35
CA GLU A 72 7.57 -1.97 -22.68
C GLU A 72 8.83 -1.09 -22.64
N ALA A 73 9.89 -1.49 -23.34
CA ALA A 73 11.14 -0.74 -23.44
C ALA A 73 11.05 0.32 -24.55
N ARG A 74 10.30 1.39 -24.27
CA ARG A 74 10.16 2.56 -25.15
C ARG A 74 11.19 3.64 -24.84
#